data_AF-V5HHA7-F1
#
_entry.id   AF-V5HHA7-F1
#
_cell.length_a   1.000
_cell.length_b   1.000
_cell.length_c   1.000
_cell.angle_alpha   90.00
_cell.angle_beta   90.00
_cell.angle_gamma   90.00
#
_symmetry.space_group_name_H-M   'P 1'
#
loop_
_entity.id
_entity.type
_entity.pdbx_description
1 polymer ?
#
loop_
_entity_poly.entity_id
_entity_poly.type
_entity_poly.pdbx_seq_one_letter_code
_entity_poly.pdbx_strand_id
1 'polypeptide(L)' 'RSSHSDPPKNKVFPCTICGRKFNLKCNLNRHNLVHTGVRNYGCEVCGQRFVLRQHLKKHLERHAKGF' A
#
# COMPACT_ATOMS: atom_id res chain seq x y z
N ARG A 1 28.14 -24.80 -17.04
CA ARG A 1 27.70 -23.56 -16.36
C ARG A 1 26.25 -23.35 -16.72
N SER A 2 25.34 -23.49 -15.75
CA SER A 2 23.90 -23.50 -15.98
C SER A 2 23.44 -22.23 -16.67
N SER A 3 22.94 -22.37 -17.90
CA SER A 3 22.12 -21.35 -18.56
C SER A 3 20.76 -21.36 -17.90
N HIS A 4 20.62 -20.63 -16.80
CA HIS A 4 19.32 -20.22 -16.32
C HIS A 4 18.84 -19.11 -17.25
N SER A 5 18.01 -19.49 -18.21
CA SER A 5 17.23 -18.55 -19.01
C SER A 5 16.36 -17.75 -18.02
N ASP A 6 16.79 -16.55 -17.67
CA ASP A 6 15.98 -15.63 -16.87
C ASP A 6 14.63 -15.46 -17.56
N PRO A 7 13.49 -15.75 -16.88
CA PRO A 7 12.18 -15.50 -17.45
C PRO A 7 12.06 -14.00 -17.78
N PRO A 8 11.24 -13.62 -18.78
CA PRO A 8 11.12 -12.23 -19.21
C PRO A 8 10.88 -11.38 -17.97
N LYS A 9 11.73 -10.37 -17.76
CA LYS A 9 11.58 -9.37 -16.68
C LYS A 9 10.21 -8.73 -16.81
N ASN A 10 9.19 -9.33 -16.22
CA ASN A 10 7.96 -8.62 -15.91
C ASN A 10 8.43 -7.48 -15.00
N LYS A 11 8.33 -6.24 -15.49
CA LYS A 11 9.03 -5.09 -14.91
C LYS A 11 8.40 -4.78 -13.55
N VAL A 12 8.92 -5.42 -12.52
CA VAL A 12 8.52 -5.20 -11.14
C VAL A 12 9.18 -3.94 -10.60
N PHE A 13 8.49 -3.28 -9.69
CA PHE A 13 8.93 -2.09 -9.00
C PHE A 13 9.31 -2.49 -7.57
N PRO A 14 10.61 -2.66 -7.26
CA PRO A 14 11.05 -3.00 -5.92
C PRO A 14 11.02 -1.79 -4.99
N CYS A 15 10.62 -2.00 -3.74
CA CYS A 15 10.79 -1.03 -2.67
C CYS A 15 12.25 -0.95 -2.27
N THR A 16 12.81 0.26 -2.25
CA THR A 16 14.21 0.51 -1.88
C THR A 16 14.46 0.35 -0.39
N ILE A 17 13.42 0.38 0.44
CA ILE A 17 13.54 0.31 1.91
C ILE A 17 13.52 -1.14 2.39
N CYS A 18 12.62 -1.98 1.87
CA CYS A 18 12.44 -3.37 2.34
C CYS A 18 12.58 -4.44 1.25
N GLY A 19 12.91 -4.07 0.01
CA GLY A 19 13.10 -5.01 -1.10
C GLY A 19 11.82 -5.62 -1.68
N ARG A 20 10.64 -5.33 -1.10
CA ARG A 20 9.36 -5.90 -1.56
C ARG A 20 9.04 -5.48 -2.99
N LYS A 21 8.68 -6.44 -3.83
CA LYS A 21 8.42 -6.23 -5.27
C LYS A 21 6.92 -6.02 -5.53
N PHE A 22 6.61 -5.05 -6.39
CA PHE A 22 5.24 -4.75 -6.81
C PHE A 22 5.12 -4.81 -8.33
N ASN A 23 4.00 -5.32 -8.84
CA ASN A 23 3.76 -5.38 -10.29
C ASN A 23 3.34 -4.03 -10.89
N LEU A 24 3.01 -3.03 -10.05
CA LEU A 24 2.58 -1.70 -10.49
C LEU A 24 3.31 -0.61 -9.70
N LYS A 25 3.74 0.46 -10.39
CA LYS A 25 4.39 1.62 -9.78
C LYS A 25 3.48 2.33 -8.77
N CYS A 26 2.17 2.42 -9.03
CA CYS A 26 1.21 3.02 -8.11
C CYS A 26 1.12 2.23 -6.79
N ASN A 27 1.23 0.90 -6.83
CA ASN A 27 1.26 0.06 -5.64
C ASN A 27 2.55 0.26 -4.83
N LEU A 28 3.70 0.36 -5.50
CA LEU A 28 4.95 0.71 -4.84
C LEU A 28 4.87 2.09 -4.17
N ASN A 29 4.39 3.10 -4.88
CA ASN A 29 4.28 4.47 -4.34
C ASN A 29 3.40 4.51 -3.09
N ARG A 30 2.26 3.82 -3.16
CA ARG A 30 1.35 3.62 -2.02
C ARG A 30 1.99 2.87 -0.85
N HIS A 31 2.79 1.85 -1.15
CA HIS A 31 3.53 1.11 -0.14
C HIS A 31 4.58 1.99 0.56
N ASN A 32 5.26 2.88 -0.16
CA ASN A 32 6.26 3.76 0.42
C ASN A 32 5.70 4.66 1.53
N LEU A 33 4.40 5.00 1.49
CA LEU A 33 3.72 5.74 2.55
C LEU A 33 3.69 5.00 3.90
N VAL A 34 3.83 3.67 3.90
CA VAL A 34 3.93 2.87 5.13
C VAL A 34 5.25 3.15 5.85
N HIS A 35 6.33 3.33 5.09
CA HIS A 35 7.66 3.60 5.65
C HIS A 35 7.79 5.03 6.16
N THR A 36 7.10 5.99 5.53
CA THR A 36 7.10 7.38 6.00
C THR A 36 6.19 7.59 7.22
N GLY A 37 5.35 6.61 7.57
CA GLY A 37 4.37 6.74 8.65
C GLY A 37 3.28 7.77 8.39
N VAL A 38 3.22 8.36 7.18
CA VAL A 38 2.29 9.43 6.84
C VAL A 38 0.88 8.87 6.72
N ARG A 39 0.00 9.28 7.65
CA ARG A 39 -1.42 8.91 7.66
C ARG A 39 -2.26 10.14 7.35
N ASN A 40 -2.49 10.35 6.05
CA ASN A 40 -3.20 11.51 5.51
C ASN A 40 -4.71 11.50 5.78
N TYR A 41 -5.29 10.33 6.03
CA TYR A 41 -6.74 10.17 6.06
C TYR A 41 -7.21 9.87 7.48
N GLY A 42 -7.78 10.86 8.16
CA GLY A 42 -8.35 10.70 9.50
C GLY A 42 -9.82 10.32 9.46
N CYS A 43 -10.26 9.46 10.37
CA CYS A 43 -11.66 9.25 10.66
C CYS A 43 -12.17 10.37 11.57
N GLU A 44 -13.21 11.08 11.14
CA GLU A 44 -13.81 12.16 11.93
C GLU A 44 -14.64 11.64 13.12
N VAL A 45 -15.05 10.38 13.08
CA VAL A 45 -15.87 9.75 14.15
C VAL A 45 -15.01 9.30 15.33
N CYS A 46 -13.88 8.64 15.08
CA CYS A 46 -13.05 8.05 16.14
C CYS A 46 -11.59 8.52 16.15
N GLY A 47 -11.19 9.42 15.25
CA GLY A 47 -9.82 9.93 15.16
C GLY A 47 -8.80 8.95 14.55
N GLN A 48 -9.20 7.72 14.21
CA GLN A 48 -8.28 6.73 13.64
C GLN A 48 -7.74 7.19 12.29
N ARG A 49 -6.41 7.15 12.11
CA ARG A 49 -5.74 7.60 10.88
C ARG A 49 -5.31 6.44 9.99
N PHE A 50 -5.45 6.62 8.68
CA PHE A 50 -5.13 5.66 7.64
C PHE A 50 -4.16 6.27 6.62
N VAL A 51 -3.32 5.39 6.07
CA VAL A 51 -2.41 5.74 4.97
C VAL A 51 -3.17 5.95 3.66
N LEU A 52 -4.33 5.30 3.49
CA LEU A 52 -5.07 5.27 2.23
C LEU A 52 -6.55 5.58 2.38
N ARG A 53 -7.08 6.39 1.44
CA ARG A 53 -8.49 6.77 1.37
C ARG A 53 -9.42 5.57 1.31
N GLN A 54 -9.08 4.53 0.54
CA GLN A 54 -9.88 3.31 0.43
C GLN A 54 -10.02 2.57 1.77
N HIS A 55 -9.01 2.66 2.65
CA HIS A 55 -9.05 2.04 3.98
C HIS A 55 -9.92 2.87 4.92
N LEU A 56 -9.79 4.20 4.87
CA LEU A 56 -10.70 5.10 5.60
C LEU A 56 -12.16 4.86 5.17
N LYS A 57 -12.45 4.78 3.87
CA LYS A 57 -13.82 4.55 3.38
C LYS A 57 -14.42 3.25 3.93
N LYS A 58 -13.70 2.13 3.82
CA LYS A 58 -14.13 0.83 4.40
C LYS A 58 -14.30 0.91 5.92
N HIS A 59 -13.47 1.68 6.60
CA HIS A 59 -13.61 1.90 8.03
C HIS A 59 -14.85 2.74 8.37
N LEU A 60 -15.16 3.78 7.59
CA LEU A 60 -16.37 4.59 7.77
C LEU A 60 -17.64 3.78 7.50
N GLU A 61 -17.62 2.82 6.58
CA GLU A 61 -18.73 1.88 6.37
C GLU A 61 -19.03 1.05 7.62
N ARG A 62 -18.04 0.81 8.50
CA ARG A 62 -18.28 0.16 9.80
C ARG A 62 -18.95 1.08 10.81
N HIS A 63 -18.66 2.38 10.78
CA HIS A 63 -19.37 3.37 11.61
C HIS A 63 -20.82 3.55 11.14
N ALA A 64 -21.04 3.57 9.82
CA ALA A 64 -22.39 3.68 9.25
C ALA A 64 -23.30 2.48 9.57
N LYS A 65 -22.73 1.33 9.94
CA LYS A 65 -23.48 0.11 10.27
C LYS A 65 -24.04 0.07 11.71
N GLY A 66 -24.03 1.19 12.44
CA GLY A 66 -24.85 1.37 13.64
C GLY A 66 -24.27 0.77 14.93
N PHE A 67 -23.09 1.24 15.34
CA PHE A 67 -22.69 1.24 16.75
C PHE A 67 -22.49 2.68 17.22
#